data_AF-A0A496BC08-F1
#
_entry.id   AF-A0A496BC08-F1
#
_cell.length_a   1.000
_cell.length_b   1.000
_cell.length_c   1.000
_cell.angle_alpha   90.00
_cell.angle_beta   90.00
_cell.angle_gamma   90.00
#
_symmetry.space_group_name_H-M   'P 1'
#
loop_
_entity.id
_entity.type
_entity.pdbx_description
1 polymer ?
#
loop_
_entity_poly.entity_id
_entity_poly.type
_entity_poly.pdbx_seq_one_letter_code
_entity_poly.pdbx_strand_id
1 'polypeptide(L)'
;MLRDRIKQAVTNYLSTLPFTDKDTLKDLPLQIGVPGVNGVADYVVCDTNYFIVIVVCKVPSTTRAVLEAREHLKCILSATDTQFGIIATGTDPDSWFFSENRRNNWFVEIPRASLESQVARWHPDMRQTAAILNLRETIRKWKNLSEQQLKELRRWRWTAIGLGIGFLGVSLVFIWYILKSSALL
;
A
#
# COMPACT_ATOMS: atom_id res chain seq x y z
N MET A 1 0.73 -14.96 7.77
CA MET A 1 2.00 -15.65 7.45
C MET A 1 2.26 -15.81 5.95
N LEU A 2 1.49 -16.60 5.18
CA LEU A 2 1.79 -16.77 3.75
C LEU A 2 1.54 -15.50 2.91
N ARG A 3 0.40 -14.83 3.12
CA ARG A 3 0.09 -13.56 2.43
C ARG A 3 1.14 -12.48 2.68
N ASP A 4 1.68 -12.41 3.89
CA ASP A 4 2.73 -11.43 4.24
C ASP A 4 4.05 -11.73 3.51
N ARG A 5 4.39 -13.01 3.36
CA ARG A 5 5.55 -13.45 2.55
C ARG A 5 5.37 -13.10 1.07
N ILE A 6 4.16 -13.25 0.53
CA ILE A 6 3.84 -12.83 -0.85
C ILE A 6 4.01 -11.32 -0.98
N LYS A 7 3.44 -10.54 -0.07
CA LYS A 7 3.61 -9.08 -0.02
C LYS A 7 5.10 -8.67 0.03
N GLN A 8 5.91 -9.39 0.81
CA GLN A 8 7.36 -9.17 0.86
C GLN A 8 8.04 -9.50 -0.48
N ALA A 9 7.71 -10.64 -1.10
CA ALA A 9 8.23 -11.02 -2.41
C ALA A 9 7.86 -10.00 -3.50
N VAL A 10 6.62 -9.50 -3.50
CA VAL A 10 6.16 -8.41 -4.37
C VAL A 10 6.97 -7.15 -4.13
N THR A 11 7.20 -6.77 -2.87
CA THR A 11 8.01 -5.58 -2.55
C THR A 11 9.43 -5.71 -3.10
N ASN A 12 10.05 -6.89 -2.96
CA ASN A 12 11.38 -7.16 -3.51
C ASN A 12 11.35 -7.12 -5.05
N TYR A 13 10.38 -7.77 -5.69
CA TYR A 13 10.23 -7.76 -7.14
C TYR A 13 10.04 -6.36 -7.71
N LEU A 14 9.16 -5.56 -7.10
CA LEU A 14 8.93 -4.19 -7.54
C LEU A 14 10.19 -3.33 -7.40
N SER A 15 11.08 -3.64 -6.46
CA SER A 15 12.37 -2.95 -6.29
C SER A 15 13.36 -3.26 -7.42
N THR A 16 13.31 -4.45 -8.03
CA THR A 16 14.21 -4.83 -9.14
C THR A 16 13.79 -4.23 -10.49
N LEU A 17 12.56 -3.74 -10.59
CA LEU A 17 12.06 -3.14 -11.83
C LEU A 17 12.69 -1.75 -12.08
N PRO A 18 13.15 -1.47 -13.31
CA PRO A 18 13.90 -0.26 -13.68
C PRO A 18 12.95 0.94 -13.88
N PHE A 19 12.30 1.36 -12.81
CA PHE A 19 11.49 2.58 -12.81
C PHE A 19 12.36 3.77 -12.38
N THR A 20 12.36 4.84 -13.17
CA THR A 20 13.26 6.00 -12.95
C THR A 20 12.80 6.87 -11.77
N ASP A 21 11.51 7.17 -11.66
CA ASP A 21 10.91 8.00 -10.59
C ASP A 21 9.57 7.40 -10.14
N LYS A 22 9.60 6.41 -9.24
CA LYS A 22 8.37 5.71 -8.78
C LYS A 22 8.06 5.92 -7.31
N ASP A 23 6.77 6.10 -7.03
CA ASP A 23 6.18 5.90 -5.71
C ASP A 23 5.44 4.55 -5.69
N THR A 24 5.71 3.73 -4.67
CA THR A 24 4.94 2.50 -4.44
C THR A 24 3.98 2.70 -3.27
N LEU A 25 2.70 2.75 -3.59
CA LEU A 25 1.61 2.84 -2.61
C LEU A 25 1.16 1.44 -2.21
N LYS A 26 0.80 1.28 -0.94
CA LYS A 26 0.36 0.00 -0.38
C LYS A 26 -1.08 0.11 0.11
N ASP A 27 -1.83 -0.97 -0.06
CA ASP A 27 -3.21 -1.11 0.42
C ASP A 27 -4.10 0.09 0.02
N LEU A 28 -3.98 0.51 -1.25
CA LEU A 28 -4.67 1.68 -1.76
C LEU A 28 -6.14 1.34 -2.05
N PRO A 29 -7.11 1.96 -1.36
CA PRO A 29 -8.51 1.84 -1.72
C PRO A 29 -8.76 2.58 -3.04
N LEU A 30 -9.31 1.86 -4.01
CA LEU A 30 -9.67 2.36 -5.32
C LEU A 30 -11.19 2.31 -5.45
N GLN A 31 -11.80 3.44 -5.75
CA GLN A 31 -13.24 3.48 -6.01
C GLN A 31 -13.49 2.87 -7.39
N ILE A 32 -14.31 1.82 -7.44
CA ILE A 32 -14.64 1.12 -8.69
C ILE A 32 -16.10 1.40 -9.02
N GLY A 33 -16.33 2.25 -10.02
CA GLY A 33 -17.68 2.58 -10.49
C GLY A 33 -18.47 3.40 -9.45
N VAL A 34 -19.51 2.78 -8.88
CA VAL A 34 -20.52 3.48 -8.05
C VAL A 34 -19.95 3.82 -6.67
N PRO A 35 -20.27 5.01 -6.09
CA PRO A 35 -19.89 5.35 -4.72
C PRO A 35 -20.28 4.25 -3.72
N GLY A 36 -19.31 3.74 -2.96
CA GLY A 36 -19.50 2.67 -1.97
C GLY A 36 -18.97 1.30 -2.38
N VAL A 37 -18.66 1.08 -3.66
CA VAL A 37 -17.95 -0.12 -4.13
C VAL A 37 -16.46 0.21 -4.22
N ASN A 38 -15.69 -0.30 -3.26
CA ASN A 38 -14.24 -0.09 -3.21
C ASN A 38 -13.52 -1.41 -3.51
N GLY A 39 -12.64 -1.39 -4.51
CA GLY A 39 -11.58 -2.38 -4.62
C GLY A 39 -10.38 -1.96 -3.78
N VAL A 40 -9.55 -2.92 -3.37
CA VAL A 40 -8.29 -2.62 -2.70
C VAL A 40 -7.17 -3.25 -3.52
N ALA A 41 -6.27 -2.41 -4.03
CA ALA A 41 -5.02 -2.86 -4.59
C ALA A 41 -4.00 -3.03 -3.46
N ASP A 42 -3.36 -4.21 -3.38
CA ASP A 42 -2.33 -4.44 -2.36
C ASP A 42 -1.10 -3.55 -2.62
N TYR A 43 -0.74 -3.36 -3.89
CA TYR A 43 0.28 -2.40 -4.32
C TYR A 43 -0.12 -1.65 -5.57
N VAL A 44 0.28 -0.39 -5.63
CA VAL A 44 0.15 0.44 -6.82
C VAL A 44 1.47 1.18 -7.05
N VAL A 45 2.07 0.96 -8.21
CA VAL A 45 3.28 1.67 -8.64
C VAL A 45 2.86 2.86 -9.49
N CYS A 46 3.28 4.04 -9.07
CA CYS A 46 2.95 5.30 -9.70
C CYS A 46 4.22 6.01 -10.19
N ASP A 47 4.17 6.66 -11.35
CA ASP A 47 5.16 7.65 -11.79
C ASP A 47 4.46 9.00 -11.94
N THR A 48 4.88 9.96 -11.11
CA THR A 48 4.53 11.40 -11.09
C THR A 48 3.03 11.72 -11.08
N ASN A 49 2.23 11.19 -12.01
CA ASN A 49 0.77 11.20 -12.03
C ASN A 49 0.11 9.92 -12.60
N TYR A 50 0.85 8.90 -13.04
CA TYR A 50 0.28 7.75 -13.73
C TYR A 50 0.39 6.49 -12.90
N PHE A 51 -0.65 5.67 -12.92
CA PHE A 51 -0.56 4.30 -12.49
C PHE A 51 0.11 3.46 -13.56
N ILE A 52 1.22 2.85 -13.21
CA ILE A 52 1.98 2.02 -14.14
C ILE A 52 1.60 0.56 -13.93
N VAL A 53 1.65 0.11 -12.68
CA VAL A 53 1.41 -1.30 -12.33
C VAL A 53 0.53 -1.38 -11.10
N ILE A 54 -0.52 -2.19 -11.19
CA ILE A 54 -1.36 -2.55 -10.04
C ILE A 54 -1.13 -4.01 -9.69
N VAL A 55 -0.90 -4.29 -8.40
CA VAL A 55 -0.67 -5.65 -7.91
C VAL A 55 -1.75 -6.03 -6.89
N VAL A 56 -2.32 -7.22 -7.10
CA VAL A 56 -3.24 -7.86 -6.17
C VAL A 56 -2.58 -9.14 -5.66
N CYS A 57 -2.42 -9.24 -4.34
CA CYS A 57 -1.84 -10.38 -3.66
C CYS A 57 -2.94 -11.32 -3.20
N LYS A 58 -2.97 -12.56 -3.71
CA LYS A 58 -3.95 -13.57 -3.32
C LYS A 58 -3.26 -14.88 -3.00
N VAL A 59 -3.83 -15.60 -2.04
CA VAL A 59 -3.46 -17.00 -1.77
C VAL A 59 -4.63 -17.83 -2.28
N PRO A 60 -4.65 -18.20 -3.57
CA PRO A 60 -5.77 -18.94 -4.12
C PRO A 60 -5.82 -20.34 -3.50
N SER A 61 -6.93 -20.66 -2.84
CA SER A 61 -7.22 -22.01 -2.36
C SER A 61 -7.91 -22.88 -3.42
N THR A 62 -8.45 -22.26 -4.47
CA THR A 62 -9.20 -22.92 -5.55
C THR A 62 -8.99 -22.22 -6.89
N THR A 63 -9.26 -22.91 -7.99
CA THR A 63 -9.27 -22.32 -9.34
C THR A 63 -10.27 -21.16 -9.46
N ARG A 64 -11.41 -21.27 -8.78
CA ARG A 64 -12.42 -20.20 -8.72
C ARG A 64 -11.87 -18.93 -8.08
N ALA A 65 -11.10 -19.05 -6.99
CA ALA A 65 -10.48 -17.90 -6.34
C ALA A 65 -9.46 -17.19 -7.25
N VAL A 66 -8.80 -17.91 -8.16
CA VAL A 66 -7.92 -17.30 -9.18
C VAL A 66 -8.74 -16.50 -10.18
N LEU A 67 -9.88 -17.03 -10.64
CA LEU A 67 -10.77 -16.31 -11.56
C LEU A 67 -11.35 -15.05 -10.92
N GLU A 68 -11.79 -15.12 -9.66
CA GLU A 68 -12.29 -13.95 -8.92
C GLU A 68 -11.18 -12.89 -8.73
N ALA A 69 -9.94 -13.32 -8.47
CA ALA A 69 -8.79 -12.41 -8.41
C ALA A 69 -8.51 -11.73 -9.75
N ARG A 70 -8.65 -12.47 -10.87
CA ARG A 70 -8.51 -11.94 -12.23
C ARG A 70 -9.58 -10.90 -12.55
N GLU A 71 -10.84 -11.21 -12.27
CA GLU A 71 -11.93 -10.25 -12.49
C GLU A 71 -11.77 -9.01 -11.61
N HIS A 72 -11.38 -9.16 -10.34
CA HIS A 72 -11.11 -8.03 -9.47
C HIS A 72 -9.98 -7.14 -10.01
N LEU A 73 -8.87 -7.73 -10.47
CA LEU A 73 -7.79 -6.98 -11.09
C LEU A 73 -8.26 -6.25 -12.35
N LYS A 74 -9.03 -6.89 -13.23
CA LYS A 74 -9.59 -6.26 -14.43
C LYS A 74 -10.47 -5.05 -14.08
N CYS A 75 -11.36 -5.19 -13.11
CA CYS A 75 -12.20 -4.08 -12.65
C CYS A 75 -11.36 -2.89 -12.19
N ILE A 76 -10.29 -3.15 -11.43
CA ILE A 76 -9.36 -2.11 -10.99
C ILE A 76 -8.70 -1.45 -12.20
N LEU A 77 -8.06 -2.24 -13.07
CA LEU A 77 -7.33 -1.74 -14.24
C LEU A 77 -8.22 -0.90 -15.18
N SER A 78 -9.48 -1.31 -15.37
CA SER A 78 -10.47 -0.53 -16.12
C SER A 78 -10.85 0.78 -15.45
N ALA A 79 -11.04 0.77 -14.14
CA ALA A 79 -11.42 1.97 -13.38
C ALA A 79 -10.29 3.01 -13.36
N THR A 80 -9.03 2.55 -13.37
CA THR A 80 -7.84 3.39 -13.25
C THR A 80 -7.13 3.65 -14.57
N ASP A 81 -7.65 3.11 -15.69
CA ASP A 81 -7.02 3.14 -17.02
C ASP A 81 -5.53 2.73 -16.97
N THR A 82 -5.22 1.74 -16.13
CA THR A 82 -3.85 1.29 -15.89
C THR A 82 -3.47 0.21 -16.88
N GLN A 83 -2.29 0.33 -17.49
CA GLN A 83 -1.85 -0.60 -18.54
C GLN A 83 -1.46 -1.97 -17.98
N PHE A 84 -0.81 -2.06 -16.82
CA PHE A 84 -0.27 -3.33 -16.33
C PHE A 84 -0.87 -3.77 -14.99
N GLY A 85 -1.15 -5.07 -14.90
CA GLY A 85 -1.64 -5.71 -13.68
C GLY A 85 -0.88 -6.98 -13.35
N ILE A 86 -0.74 -7.27 -12.06
CA ILE A 86 -0.08 -8.48 -11.55
C ILE A 86 -0.96 -9.14 -10.49
N ILE A 87 -1.13 -10.45 -10.59
CA ILE A 87 -1.71 -11.28 -9.53
C ILE A 87 -0.60 -12.11 -8.91
N ALA A 88 -0.19 -11.73 -7.70
CA ALA A 88 0.81 -12.45 -6.95
C ALA A 88 0.14 -13.57 -6.14
N THR A 89 0.35 -14.81 -6.56
CA THR A 89 -0.26 -16.03 -5.99
C THR A 89 0.65 -16.78 -5.02
N GLY A 90 1.96 -16.51 -5.07
CA GLY A 90 2.99 -17.19 -4.30
C GLY A 90 4.20 -16.30 -4.04
N THR A 91 5.27 -16.85 -3.49
CA THR A 91 6.51 -16.09 -3.23
C THR A 91 7.44 -16.00 -4.44
N ASP A 92 7.23 -16.85 -5.44
CA ASP A 92 8.02 -16.90 -6.66
C ASP A 92 7.34 -16.08 -7.77
N PRO A 93 7.98 -15.03 -8.32
CA PRO A 93 7.43 -14.25 -9.41
C PRO A 93 7.06 -15.07 -10.66
N ASP A 94 7.73 -16.20 -10.91
CA ASP A 94 7.44 -17.03 -12.08
C ASP A 94 6.11 -17.80 -11.94
N SER A 95 5.56 -17.87 -10.73
CA SER A 95 4.22 -18.42 -10.45
C SER A 95 3.08 -17.40 -10.56
N TRP A 96 3.40 -16.13 -10.82
CA TRP A 96 2.43 -15.04 -10.85
C TRP A 96 1.78 -14.89 -12.22
N PHE A 97 0.62 -14.22 -12.24
CA PHE A 97 -0.04 -13.85 -13.49
C PHE A 97 0.21 -12.39 -13.81
N PHE A 98 0.73 -12.13 -15.00
CA PHE A 98 1.00 -10.79 -15.49
C PHE A 98 0.00 -10.48 -16.61
N SER A 99 -0.56 -9.28 -16.60
CA SER A 99 -1.61 -8.90 -17.54
C SER A 99 -1.39 -7.49 -18.07
N GLU A 100 -1.71 -7.33 -19.34
CA GLU A 100 -1.79 -6.04 -20.03
C GLU A 100 -3.24 -5.70 -20.29
N ASN A 101 -3.64 -4.49 -19.90
CA ASN A 101 -4.86 -3.84 -20.30
C ASN A 101 -4.61 -3.07 -21.60
N ARG A 102 -5.12 -3.61 -22.71
CA ARG A 102 -5.06 -2.93 -24.01
C ARG A 102 -6.25 -2.00 -24.19
N ARG A 103 -6.23 -1.23 -25.28
CA ARG A 103 -7.36 -0.35 -25.66
C ARG A 103 -8.69 -1.10 -25.58
N ASN A 104 -9.72 -0.38 -25.15
CA ASN A 104 -11.08 -0.89 -24.95
C ASN A 104 -11.20 -1.97 -23.85
N ASN A 105 -10.35 -1.91 -22.82
CA ASN A 105 -10.36 -2.86 -21.69
C ASN A 105 -10.15 -4.32 -22.13
N TRP A 106 -9.31 -4.54 -23.15
CA TRP A 106 -9.00 -5.88 -23.59
C TRP A 106 -7.80 -6.41 -22.80
N PHE A 107 -8.10 -7.30 -21.86
CA PHE A 107 -7.11 -7.89 -20.97
C PHE A 107 -6.45 -9.11 -21.59
N VAL A 108 -5.12 -9.07 -21.66
CA VAL A 108 -4.29 -10.15 -22.20
C VAL A 108 -3.27 -10.57 -21.16
N GLU A 109 -3.14 -11.88 -20.92
CA GLU A 109 -2.06 -12.42 -20.10
C GLU A 109 -0.74 -12.34 -20.88
N ILE A 110 0.29 -11.77 -20.27
CA ILE A 110 1.59 -11.54 -20.91
C ILE A 110 2.70 -12.25 -20.13
N PRO A 111 3.81 -12.63 -20.77
CA PRO A 111 4.98 -13.11 -20.04
C PRO A 111 5.57 -12.04 -19.13
N ARG A 112 6.17 -12.46 -18.00
CA ARG A 112 6.91 -11.60 -17.07
C ARG A 112 7.92 -10.69 -17.78
N ALA A 113 8.75 -11.26 -18.65
CA ALA A 113 9.77 -10.53 -19.39
C ALA A 113 9.18 -9.42 -20.29
N SER A 114 7.97 -9.64 -20.83
CA SER A 114 7.27 -8.63 -21.63
C SER A 114 6.82 -7.44 -20.77
N LEU A 115 6.36 -7.67 -19.54
CA LEU A 115 6.04 -6.60 -18.60
C LEU A 115 7.29 -5.82 -18.22
N GLU A 116 8.37 -6.52 -17.84
CA GLU A 116 9.64 -5.91 -17.43
C GLU A 116 10.23 -5.02 -18.52
N SER A 117 10.23 -5.50 -19.77
CA SER A 117 10.73 -4.73 -20.91
C SER A 117 9.87 -3.49 -21.22
N GLN A 118 8.55 -3.60 -21.10
CA GLN A 118 7.65 -2.47 -21.37
C GLN A 118 7.68 -1.42 -20.26
N VAL A 119 7.72 -1.86 -19.00
CA VAL A 119 7.89 -0.99 -17.85
C VAL A 119 9.21 -0.20 -17.94
N ALA A 120 10.30 -0.85 -18.38
CA ALA A 120 11.59 -0.17 -18.61
C ALA A 120 11.52 0.93 -19.70
N ARG A 121 10.54 0.84 -20.60
CA ARG A 121 10.32 1.79 -21.70
C ARG A 121 9.14 2.74 -21.44
N TRP A 122 8.55 2.67 -20.24
CA TRP A 122 7.40 3.48 -19.89
C TRP A 122 7.73 4.97 -20.00
N HIS A 123 6.87 5.72 -20.71
CA HIS A 123 6.98 7.18 -20.84
C HIS A 123 5.62 7.83 -20.54
N PRO A 124 5.57 8.89 -19.73
CA PRO A 124 4.32 9.52 -19.25
C PRO A 124 3.49 10.28 -20.29
N ASP A 125 3.78 10.17 -21.59
CA ASP A 125 3.02 10.84 -22.66
C ASP A 125 1.61 10.26 -22.88
N MET A 126 1.23 9.21 -22.15
CA MET A 126 -0.06 8.56 -22.29
C MET A 126 -1.11 9.13 -21.33
N ARG A 127 -1.77 10.21 -21.77
CA ARG A 127 -3.12 10.70 -21.40
C ARG A 127 -3.44 10.82 -19.90
N GLN A 128 -3.46 12.05 -19.39
CA GLN A 128 -4.15 12.37 -18.14
C GLN A 128 -5.66 12.20 -18.29
N THR A 129 -6.24 11.24 -17.57
CA THR A 129 -7.70 11.08 -17.46
C THR A 129 -8.21 11.73 -16.17
N ALA A 130 -9.49 12.13 -16.13
CA ALA A 130 -10.09 12.73 -14.93
C ALA A 130 -10.01 11.82 -13.68
N ALA A 131 -9.99 10.49 -13.89
CA ALA A 131 -9.81 9.51 -12.83
C ALA A 131 -8.43 9.65 -12.14
N ILE A 132 -7.37 9.87 -12.92
CA ILE A 132 -6.01 10.11 -12.41
C ILE A 132 -5.94 11.36 -11.52
N LEU A 133 -6.61 12.45 -11.93
CA LEU A 133 -6.63 13.70 -11.17
C LEU A 133 -7.35 13.57 -9.83
N ASN A 134 -8.54 12.96 -9.82
CA ASN A 134 -9.31 12.70 -8.59
C ASN A 134 -8.54 11.79 -7.62
N LEU A 135 -7.74 10.89 -8.18
CA LEU A 135 -6.93 10.00 -7.38
C LEU A 135 -5.73 10.68 -6.74
N ARG A 136 -5.13 11.69 -7.39
CA ARG A 136 -4.10 12.54 -6.76
C ARG A 136 -4.61 13.24 -5.52
N GLU A 137 -5.85 13.74 -5.57
CA GLU A 137 -6.50 14.32 -4.39
C GLU A 137 -6.69 13.28 -3.29
N THR A 138 -7.09 12.07 -3.68
CA THR A 138 -7.28 10.94 -2.75
C THR A 138 -5.95 10.53 -2.09
N ILE A 139 -4.87 10.37 -2.87
CA ILE A 139 -3.53 10.07 -2.35
C ILE A 139 -3.04 11.19 -1.44
N ARG A 140 -3.18 12.45 -1.85
CA ARG A 140 -2.77 13.61 -1.05
C ARG A 140 -3.53 13.65 0.27
N LYS A 141 -4.85 13.39 0.25
CA LYS A 141 -5.68 13.32 1.44
C LYS A 141 -5.24 12.20 2.38
N TRP A 142 -4.95 11.02 1.85
CA TRP A 142 -4.45 9.88 2.62
C TRP A 142 -3.08 10.14 3.23
N LYS A 143 -2.15 10.73 2.48
CA LYS A 143 -0.82 11.11 2.99
C LYS A 143 -0.93 12.14 4.11
N ASN A 144 -1.80 13.13 3.95
CA ASN A 144 -2.05 14.13 5.00
C ASN A 144 -2.65 13.49 6.25
N LEU A 145 -3.58 12.54 6.09
CA LEU A 145 -4.22 11.83 7.20
C LEU A 145 -3.21 10.96 7.98
N SER A 146 -2.35 10.22 7.27
CA SER A 146 -1.34 9.38 7.90
C SER A 146 -0.28 10.21 8.63
N GLU A 147 0.12 11.35 8.07
CA GLU A 147 0.99 12.31 8.75
C GLU A 147 0.35 12.93 10.00
N GLN A 148 -0.95 13.23 9.95
CA GLN A 148 -1.71 13.70 11.13
C GLN A 148 -1.76 12.64 12.22
N GLN A 149 -2.11 11.39 11.89
CA GLN A 149 -2.10 10.29 12.87
C GLN A 149 -0.70 10.07 13.46
N LEU A 150 0.37 10.15 12.66
CA LEU A 150 1.75 10.06 13.14
C LEU A 150 2.13 11.22 14.08
N LYS A 151 1.61 12.42 13.86
CA LYS A 151 1.81 13.57 14.75
C LYS A 151 1.06 13.38 16.07
N GLU A 152 -0.17 12.89 16.02
CA GLU A 152 -0.96 12.58 17.22
C GLU A 152 -0.31 11.47 18.03
N LEU A 153 0.09 10.36 17.40
CA LEU A 153 0.80 9.27 18.07
C LEU A 153 2.09 9.76 18.74
N ARG A 154 2.85 10.65 18.07
CA ARG A 154 4.02 11.29 18.71
C ARG A 154 3.61 12.10 19.93
N ARG A 155 2.57 12.94 19.84
CA ARG A 155 2.07 13.74 20.97
C ARG A 155 1.62 12.86 22.14
N TRP A 156 0.91 11.77 21.87
CA TRP A 156 0.53 10.77 22.86
C TRP A 156 1.74 10.08 23.49
N ARG A 157 2.78 9.78 22.71
CA ARG A 157 4.02 9.20 23.23
C ARG A 157 4.74 10.15 24.19
N TRP A 158 4.83 11.43 23.85
CA TRP A 158 5.45 12.44 24.71
C TRP A 158 4.65 12.69 25.99
N THR A 159 3.32 12.73 25.91
CA THR A 159 2.46 12.89 27.09
C THR A 159 2.50 11.66 28.00
N ALA A 160 2.50 10.44 27.44
CA ALA A 160 2.66 9.21 28.22
C ALA A 160 4.03 9.13 28.92
N ILE A 161 5.11 9.50 28.23
CA ILE A 161 6.45 9.58 28.84
C ILE A 161 6.48 10.64 29.95
N GLY A 162 5.91 11.82 29.72
CA GLY A 162 5.84 12.89 30.70
C GLY A 162 5.04 12.50 31.95
N LEU A 163 3.90 11.85 31.78
CA LEU A 163 3.09 11.30 32.89
C LEU A 163 3.84 10.20 33.65
N GLY A 164 4.53 9.31 32.95
CA GLY A 164 5.34 8.25 33.58
C GLY A 164 6.48 8.81 34.44
N ILE A 165 7.21 9.82 33.94
CA ILE A 165 8.27 10.50 34.70
C ILE A 165 7.67 11.25 35.90
N GLY A 166 6.55 11.95 35.72
CA GLY A 166 5.87 12.65 36.80
C GLY A 166 5.42 11.70 37.93
N PHE A 167 4.88 10.54 37.57
CA PHE A 167 4.43 9.55 38.54
C PHE A 167 5.59 8.94 39.35
N LEU A 168 6.74 8.68 38.70
CA LEU A 168 7.96 8.24 39.37
C LEU A 168 8.50 9.31 40.32
N GLY A 169 8.49 10.58 39.91
CA GLY A 169 8.92 11.70 40.74
C GLY A 169 8.08 11.86 42.01
N VAL A 170 6.75 11.82 41.88
CA VAL A 170 5.83 11.90 43.05
C VAL A 170 6.00 10.69 43.97
N SER A 171 6.16 9.49 43.40
CA SER A 171 6.37 8.26 44.17
C SER A 171 7.67 8.31 44.98
N LEU A 172 8.77 8.81 44.41
CA LEU A 172 10.04 8.97 45.11
C LEU A 172 9.97 10.00 46.25
N VAL A 173 9.28 11.13 46.03
CA VAL A 173 9.07 12.14 47.07
C VAL A 173 8.21 11.57 48.21
N PHE A 174 7.18 10.80 47.88
CA PHE A 174 6.32 10.16 48.88
C PHE A 174 7.08 9.12 49.70
N ILE A 175 7.89 8.28 49.06
CA ILE A 175 8.77 7.30 49.74
C ILE A 175 9.76 8.03 50.66
N TRP A 176 10.40 9.11 50.18
CA TRP A 176 11.31 9.92 50.99
C TRP A 176 10.61 10.55 52.21
N TYR A 177 9.39 11.07 52.02
CA TYR A 177 8.60 11.65 53.11
C TYR A 177 8.27 10.60 54.18
N ILE A 178 7.84 9.40 53.78
CA ILE A 178 7.57 8.29 54.71
C ILE A 178 8.85 7.93 55.50
N LEU A 179 9.97 7.73 54.80
CA LEU A 179 11.24 7.38 55.44
C LEU A 179 11.72 8.44 56.46
N LYS A 180 11.56 9.72 56.12
CA LYS A 180 11.91 10.83 57.02
C LYS A 180 10.99 10.91 58.24
N SER A 181 9.69 10.62 58.06
CA SER A 181 8.70 10.61 59.13
C SER A 181 8.97 9.50 60.14
N SER A 182 9.40 8.32 59.67
CA SER A 182 9.73 7.17 60.52
C SER A 182 11.06 7.30 61.27
N ALA A 183 11.94 8.23 60.88
CA ALA A 183 13.22 8.48 61.54
C ALA A 183 13.12 9.50 62.70
N LEU A 184 11.96 10.13 62.90
CA LEU A 184 11.68 11.12 63.94
C LEU A 184 10.82 10.56 65.11
N LEU A 185 10.57 9.24 65.10
CA LEU A 185 9.91 8.46 66.15
C LEU A 185 10.93 7.51 66.78
#